data_AF-A0A948WPV2-F1
#
_entry.id   AF-A0A948WPV2-F1
#
_cell.length_a   1.000
_cell.length_b   1.000
_cell.length_c   1.000
_cell.angle_alpha   90.00
_cell.angle_beta   90.00
_cell.angle_gamma   90.00
#
_symmetry.space_group_name_H-M   'P 1'
#
loop_
_entity.id
_entity.type
_entity.pdbx_description
1 polymer ?
#
loop_
_entity_poly.entity_id
_entity_poly.type
_entity_poly.pdbx_seq_one_letter_code
_entity_poly.pdbx_strand_id
1 'polypeptide(L)'
;MFSFKDKMNPAEGDEESWSIILILSSLAARDSVSSVLAEAFRVSDDFAAQLMMNTPVILLDGLSAEDALRVKEYFSRQGVEACCTQNRGVKKICYRVKWRNTPPLDFLSDFSPSSRPDSAASFDRSVLESALLDKDTKLRQLEADRQLEKRIADEKITQVTRELEDWKNRGEALRRDVQVLTEARDQLQRSLSEAQQGRAAKLPPAAPSTLPLQPAGGGEAEVLKLREEVHDLIRAKERLESALLGAKSELDAAEKQNRLFAIEREKLEHAAMSAHDGKRHAMQASEELKVQLAGMADEIKALEDARDSFEKALAQTQTQWELSRKMAAILETDRGGLERSLLQARSLYAALLKDAQSWQKKAGSLTEASGAAQQSAPEGNAADFLKAMDEARDQYRRIETECRLVRDYFERKFEEIRKTFESGQP
;
A
#
# COMPACT_ATOMS: atom_id res chain seq x y z
N MET A 1 -34.32 15.76 -4.49
CA MET A 1 -34.22 14.29 -4.39
C MET A 1 -33.13 13.81 -5.32
N PHE A 2 -32.05 13.24 -4.78
CA PHE A 2 -30.97 12.62 -5.54
C PHE A 2 -30.89 11.14 -5.13
N SER A 3 -30.64 10.27 -6.10
CA SER A 3 -30.54 8.82 -5.89
C SER A 3 -29.08 8.41 -5.74
N PHE A 4 -28.76 7.66 -4.68
CA PHE A 4 -27.44 7.09 -4.41
C PHE A 4 -27.19 5.73 -5.07
N LYS A 5 -28.12 5.23 -5.89
CA LYS A 5 -28.05 3.89 -6.48
C LYS A 5 -28.00 3.95 -8.00
N ASP A 6 -26.83 4.22 -8.54
CA ASP A 6 -26.49 3.81 -9.90
C ASP A 6 -25.08 3.20 -9.90
N LYS A 7 -25.01 1.86 -9.86
CA LYS A 7 -23.81 1.14 -10.31
C LYS A 7 -23.80 1.26 -11.83
N MET A 8 -23.17 2.30 -12.36
CA MET A 8 -23.13 2.54 -13.80
C MET A 8 -21.72 2.57 -14.37
N ASN A 9 -21.69 2.17 -15.64
CA ASN A 9 -20.56 1.97 -16.53
C ASN A 9 -19.53 3.10 -16.46
N PRO A 10 -18.23 2.78 -16.57
CA PRO A 10 -17.20 3.79 -16.69
C PRO A 10 -17.47 4.58 -17.97
N ALA A 11 -17.90 5.83 -17.82
CA ALA A 11 -17.77 6.80 -18.90
C ALA A 11 -16.29 6.79 -19.31
N GLU A 12 -16.02 6.66 -20.62
CA GLU A 12 -14.70 6.73 -21.26
C GLU A 12 -14.12 8.15 -21.09
N GLY A 13 -13.84 8.53 -19.85
CA GLY A 13 -13.17 9.77 -19.49
C GLY A 13 -11.67 9.54 -19.45
N ASP A 14 -10.94 10.53 -19.96
CA ASP A 14 -9.49 10.59 -20.11
C ASP A 14 -8.74 9.95 -18.94
N GLU A 15 -7.78 9.09 -19.30
CA GLU A 15 -6.96 8.28 -18.37
C GLU A 15 -6.15 9.09 -17.37
N GLU A 16 -6.10 10.41 -17.52
CA GLU A 16 -5.26 11.30 -16.72
C GLU A 16 -6.01 12.10 -15.63
N SER A 17 -7.32 11.91 -15.50
CA SER A 17 -8.12 12.66 -14.52
C SER A 17 -7.83 12.30 -13.06
N TRP A 18 -7.57 13.31 -12.21
CA TRP A 18 -7.43 13.13 -10.76
C TRP A 18 -8.79 13.19 -10.05
N SER A 19 -8.92 12.41 -8.98
CA SER A 19 -10.07 12.48 -8.07
C SER A 19 -9.64 12.84 -6.65
N ILE A 20 -10.52 13.53 -5.93
CA ILE A 20 -10.43 13.77 -4.50
C ILE A 20 -11.35 12.81 -3.78
N ILE A 21 -10.78 11.99 -2.90
CA ILE A 21 -11.51 11.06 -2.03
C ILE A 21 -11.42 11.58 -0.61
N LEU A 22 -12.57 11.66 0.04
CA LEU A 22 -12.65 11.94 1.47
C LEU A 22 -12.59 10.64 2.26
N ILE A 23 -11.74 10.63 3.28
CA ILE A 23 -11.57 9.51 4.21
C ILE A 23 -11.91 10.02 5.60
N LEU A 24 -12.76 9.29 6.32
CA LEU A 24 -13.03 9.58 7.72
C LEU A 24 -12.07 8.79 8.60
N SER A 25 -11.15 9.48 9.28
CA SER A 25 -10.27 8.87 10.27
C SER A 25 -11.01 8.49 11.56
N SER A 26 -12.12 9.19 11.86
CA SER A 26 -12.93 8.96 13.06
C SER A 26 -14.39 9.39 12.86
N LEU A 27 -15.33 8.64 13.43
CA LEU A 27 -16.75 9.00 13.46
C LEU A 27 -17.01 10.32 14.21
N ALA A 28 -16.14 10.68 15.16
CA ALA A 28 -16.26 11.93 15.92
C ALA A 28 -15.95 13.18 15.06
N ALA A 29 -15.13 13.05 14.02
CA ALA A 29 -14.78 14.16 13.12
C ALA A 29 -15.90 14.49 12.13
N ARG A 30 -16.90 13.61 12.02
CA ARG A 30 -17.92 13.63 10.98
C ARG A 30 -18.71 14.94 10.91
N ASP A 31 -19.18 15.44 12.05
CA ASP A 31 -20.01 16.66 12.07
C ASP A 31 -19.20 17.88 11.65
N SER A 32 -17.96 17.97 12.15
CA SER A 32 -17.00 19.01 11.74
C SER A 32 -16.72 18.96 10.23
N VAL A 33 -16.39 17.77 9.70
CA VAL A 33 -16.13 17.58 8.26
C VAL A 33 -17.37 17.94 7.43
N SER A 34 -18.57 17.58 7.89
CA SER A 34 -19.81 17.92 7.18
C SER A 34 -20.04 19.43 7.11
N SER A 35 -19.75 20.16 8.19
CA SER A 35 -19.83 21.63 8.24
C SER A 35 -18.85 22.27 7.24
N VAL A 36 -17.60 21.79 7.20
CA VAL A 36 -16.58 22.27 6.25
C VAL A 36 -17.00 22.02 4.80
N LEU A 37 -17.62 20.87 4.51
CA LEU A 37 -18.10 20.55 3.16
C LEU A 37 -19.32 21.39 2.76
N ALA A 38 -20.25 21.61 3.69
CA ALA A 38 -21.42 22.45 3.49
C ALA A 38 -21.00 23.87 3.12
N GLU A 39 -20.02 24.42 3.84
CA GLU A 39 -19.44 25.74 3.59
C GLU A 39 -18.70 25.79 2.24
N ALA A 40 -17.75 24.88 2.00
CA ALA A 40 -16.90 24.91 0.80
C ALA A 40 -17.69 24.79 -0.51
N PHE A 41 -18.71 23.92 -0.55
CA PHE A 41 -19.51 23.69 -1.75
C PHE A 41 -20.86 24.41 -1.76
N ARG A 42 -21.14 25.21 -0.72
CA ARG A 42 -22.43 25.91 -0.53
C ARG A 42 -23.63 24.97 -0.65
N VAL A 43 -23.52 23.79 -0.03
CA VAL A 43 -24.59 22.79 0.04
C VAL A 43 -25.22 22.79 1.43
N SER A 44 -26.43 22.24 1.55
CA SER A 44 -27.09 22.10 2.86
C SER A 44 -26.32 21.13 3.77
N ASP A 45 -26.29 21.42 5.06
CA ASP A 45 -25.68 20.56 6.09
C ASP A 45 -26.20 19.11 6.04
N ASP A 46 -27.50 18.92 5.84
CA ASP A 46 -28.12 17.58 5.70
C ASP A 46 -27.50 16.77 4.55
N PHE A 47 -27.18 17.44 3.44
CA PHE A 47 -26.56 16.79 2.29
C PHE A 47 -25.11 16.44 2.57
N ALA A 48 -24.35 17.35 3.18
CA ALA A 48 -22.98 17.08 3.60
C ALA A 48 -22.91 15.94 4.63
N ALA A 49 -23.81 15.92 5.61
CA ALA A 49 -23.92 14.84 6.59
C ALA A 49 -24.25 13.49 5.93
N GLN A 50 -25.12 13.48 4.91
CA GLN A 50 -25.41 12.28 4.11
C GLN A 50 -24.20 11.80 3.30
N LEU A 51 -23.39 12.69 2.75
CA LEU A 51 -22.14 12.33 2.08
C LEU A 51 -21.20 11.58 3.03
N MET A 52 -21.10 12.05 4.28
CA MET A 52 -20.24 11.42 5.29
C MET A 52 -20.73 10.03 5.73
N MET A 53 -21.99 9.63 5.46
CA MET A 53 -22.46 8.27 5.75
C MET A 53 -21.81 7.23 4.81
N ASN A 54 -21.33 7.68 3.64
CA ASN A 54 -20.88 6.83 2.55
C ASN A 54 -19.38 6.97 2.28
N THR A 55 -18.57 7.35 3.28
CA THR A 55 -17.10 7.35 3.12
C THR A 55 -16.56 5.92 3.02
N PRO A 56 -15.59 5.62 2.14
CA PRO A 56 -14.86 6.58 1.30
C PRO A 56 -15.67 7.05 0.09
N VAL A 57 -15.67 8.36 -0.13
CA VAL A 57 -16.45 9.01 -1.19
C VAL A 57 -15.57 9.89 -2.07
N ILE A 58 -15.66 9.71 -3.40
CA ILE A 58 -15.11 10.60 -4.41
C ILE A 58 -15.94 11.87 -4.41
N LEU A 59 -15.38 12.92 -3.84
CA LEU A 59 -15.97 14.23 -3.72
C LEU A 59 -15.93 14.97 -5.06
N LEU A 60 -14.77 14.96 -5.74
CA LEU A 60 -14.58 15.58 -7.04
C LEU A 60 -13.83 14.59 -7.94
N ASP A 61 -14.18 14.57 -9.23
CA ASP A 61 -13.55 13.73 -10.24
C ASP A 61 -13.32 14.56 -11.50
N GLY A 62 -12.38 14.14 -12.36
CA GLY A 62 -12.08 14.90 -13.58
C GLY A 62 -11.19 16.13 -13.35
N LEU A 63 -10.45 16.20 -12.23
CA LEU A 63 -9.60 17.37 -11.93
C LEU A 63 -8.23 17.28 -12.59
N SER A 64 -7.62 18.45 -12.84
CA SER A 64 -6.20 18.55 -13.12
C SER A 64 -5.39 18.14 -11.87
N ALA A 65 -4.14 17.73 -12.05
CA ALA A 65 -3.26 17.37 -10.93
C ALA A 65 -3.08 18.54 -9.95
N GLU A 66 -2.94 19.76 -10.48
CA GLU A 66 -2.76 20.99 -9.70
C GLU A 66 -4.00 21.31 -8.87
N ASP A 67 -5.19 21.29 -9.48
CA ASP A 67 -6.44 21.55 -8.76
C ASP A 67 -6.69 20.50 -7.69
N ALA A 68 -6.44 19.22 -8.00
CA ALA A 68 -6.58 18.14 -7.03
C ALA A 68 -5.68 18.37 -5.81
N LEU A 69 -4.41 18.75 -6.01
CA LEU A 69 -3.50 19.05 -4.91
C LEU A 69 -3.97 20.25 -4.09
N ARG A 70 -4.43 21.33 -4.73
CA ARG A 70 -4.97 22.52 -4.03
C ARG A 70 -6.20 22.19 -3.20
N VAL A 71 -7.12 21.39 -3.73
CA VAL A 71 -8.31 20.92 -3.00
C VAL A 71 -7.91 20.05 -1.81
N LYS A 72 -6.97 19.12 -1.99
CA LYS A 72 -6.47 18.29 -0.89
C LYS A 72 -5.83 19.13 0.20
N GLU A 73 -5.02 20.12 -0.16
CA GLU A 73 -4.36 20.99 0.81
C GLU A 73 -5.37 21.84 1.58
N TYR A 74 -6.38 22.38 0.91
CA TYR A 74 -7.50 23.10 1.55
C TYR A 74 -8.16 22.24 2.63
N PHE A 75 -8.60 21.03 2.28
CA PHE A 75 -9.24 20.13 3.24
C PHE A 75 -8.30 19.70 4.37
N SER A 76 -7.03 19.44 4.06
CA SER A 76 -6.03 19.07 5.07
C SER A 76 -5.83 20.18 6.11
N ARG A 77 -5.83 21.45 5.71
CA ARG A 77 -5.72 22.59 6.65
C ARG A 77 -6.97 22.75 7.53
N GLN A 78 -8.12 22.30 7.05
CA GLN A 78 -9.36 22.24 7.83
C GLN A 78 -9.46 20.97 8.72
N GLY A 79 -8.39 20.17 8.79
CA GLY A 79 -8.39 18.92 9.55
C GLY A 79 -9.21 17.79 8.92
N VAL A 80 -9.56 17.93 7.63
CA VAL A 80 -10.29 16.91 6.87
C VAL A 80 -9.29 16.05 6.09
N GLU A 81 -9.30 14.74 6.35
CA GLU A 81 -8.44 13.80 5.65
C GLU A 81 -8.95 13.55 4.22
N ALA A 82 -8.18 14.03 3.24
CA ALA A 82 -8.48 13.85 1.82
C ALA A 82 -7.27 13.24 1.10
N CYS A 83 -7.52 12.34 0.15
CA CYS A 83 -6.49 11.80 -0.72
C CYS A 83 -6.78 12.07 -2.21
N CYS A 84 -5.71 12.31 -2.97
CA CYS A 84 -5.79 12.43 -4.42
C CYS A 84 -5.45 11.07 -5.04
N THR A 85 -6.19 10.64 -6.05
CA THR A 85 -5.85 9.41 -6.78
C THR A 85 -6.19 9.49 -8.27
N GLN A 86 -5.31 8.90 -9.09
CA GLN A 86 -5.59 8.52 -10.48
C GLN A 86 -5.95 7.04 -10.60
N ASN A 87 -5.80 6.24 -9.53
CA ASN A 87 -5.95 4.79 -9.61
C ASN A 87 -7.40 4.39 -9.83
N ARG A 88 -7.71 3.85 -11.01
CA ARG A 88 -9.04 3.37 -11.40
C ARG A 88 -9.61 2.31 -10.44
N GLY A 89 -8.78 1.45 -9.88
CA GLY A 89 -9.19 0.44 -8.91
C GLY A 89 -9.74 1.07 -7.63
N VAL A 90 -9.03 2.08 -7.10
CA VAL A 90 -9.48 2.86 -5.93
C VAL A 90 -10.77 3.62 -6.25
N LYS A 91 -10.86 4.25 -7.44
CA LYS A 91 -12.09 4.96 -7.84
C LYS A 91 -13.31 4.03 -7.91
N LYS A 92 -13.14 2.76 -8.32
CA LYS A 92 -14.24 1.78 -8.46
C LYS A 92 -14.85 1.33 -7.13
N ILE A 93 -14.09 1.38 -6.04
CA ILE A 93 -14.55 0.93 -4.71
C ILE A 93 -15.16 2.06 -3.87
N CYS A 94 -14.95 3.31 -4.27
CA CYS A 94 -15.50 4.48 -3.58
C CYS A 94 -16.90 4.85 -4.10
N TYR A 95 -17.74 5.37 -3.21
CA TYR A 95 -18.97 6.04 -3.65
C TYR A 95 -18.60 7.32 -4.40
N ARG A 96 -19.38 7.73 -5.41
CA ARG A 96 -19.11 8.97 -6.16
C ARG A 96 -20.24 9.97 -5.97
N VAL A 97 -19.89 11.20 -5.63
CA VAL A 97 -20.87 12.29 -5.58
C VAL A 97 -21.27 12.67 -7.00
N LYS A 98 -22.57 12.60 -7.30
CA LYS A 98 -23.12 13.05 -8.58
C LYS A 98 -23.61 14.48 -8.44
N TRP A 99 -22.74 15.44 -8.75
CA TRP A 99 -23.10 16.85 -8.81
C TRP A 99 -24.03 17.13 -9.99
N ARG A 100 -25.01 18.03 -9.83
CA ARG A 100 -25.84 18.49 -10.97
C ARG A 100 -24.99 19.24 -11.98
N ASN A 101 -24.16 20.13 -11.46
CA ASN A 101 -23.12 20.88 -12.15
C ASN A 101 -21.86 20.72 -11.30
N THR A 102 -20.69 20.60 -11.94
CA THR A 102 -19.41 20.60 -11.22
C THR A 102 -19.36 21.82 -10.31
N PRO A 103 -19.20 21.64 -8.98
CA PRO A 103 -19.21 22.77 -8.07
C PRO A 103 -18.02 23.68 -8.38
N PRO A 104 -18.19 25.01 -8.34
CA PRO A 104 -17.10 25.93 -8.60
C PRO A 104 -16.03 25.78 -7.51
N LEU A 105 -14.76 25.91 -7.90
CA LEU A 105 -13.61 25.85 -7.00
C LEU A 105 -13.23 27.24 -6.45
N ASP A 106 -14.19 28.15 -6.37
CA ASP A 106 -13.98 29.55 -5.95
C ASP A 106 -13.39 29.65 -4.54
N PHE A 107 -13.69 28.68 -3.66
CA PHE A 107 -13.11 28.60 -2.31
C PHE A 107 -11.58 28.43 -2.32
N LEU A 108 -10.99 28.01 -3.44
CA LEU A 108 -9.53 27.95 -3.60
C LEU A 108 -8.91 29.32 -3.91
N SER A 109 -9.69 30.30 -4.37
CA SER A 109 -9.20 31.66 -4.67
C SER A 109 -8.81 32.41 -3.40
N ASP A 110 -9.54 32.19 -2.31
CA ASP A 110 -9.22 32.72 -0.99
C ASP A 110 -8.04 31.96 -0.33
N PHE A 111 -7.69 30.79 -0.89
CA PHE A 111 -6.62 29.94 -0.42
C PHE A 111 -5.30 30.25 -1.13
N SER A 112 -4.55 31.22 -0.59
CA SER A 112 -3.17 31.44 -1.02
C SER A 112 -2.25 30.36 -0.43
N PRO A 113 -1.54 29.57 -1.25
CA PRO A 113 -0.63 28.52 -0.77
C PRO A 113 0.59 29.09 -0.01
N SER A 114 0.82 30.40 -0.03
CA SER A 114 2.03 31.01 0.56
C SER A 114 2.02 31.11 2.09
N SER A 115 0.89 30.90 2.76
CA SER A 115 0.84 30.81 4.23
C SER A 115 1.16 29.37 4.65
N ARG A 116 2.41 28.97 4.51
CA ARG A 116 2.92 27.72 5.09
C ARG A 116 2.77 27.81 6.61
N PRO A 117 1.98 26.97 7.28
CA PRO A 117 2.20 26.74 8.70
C PRO A 117 3.52 25.97 8.80
N ASP A 118 4.58 26.59 9.33
CA ASP A 118 5.89 25.98 9.59
C ASP A 118 5.84 24.76 10.54
N SER A 119 4.64 24.35 10.97
CA SER A 119 4.39 23.21 11.85
C SER A 119 4.01 21.91 11.12
N ALA A 120 3.84 21.89 9.80
CA ALA A 120 3.34 20.70 9.08
C ALA A 120 4.43 19.65 8.73
N ALA A 121 5.71 19.95 8.96
CA ALA A 121 6.81 19.00 8.73
C ALA A 121 7.10 18.08 9.94
N SER A 122 6.51 18.34 11.11
CA SER A 122 6.45 17.35 12.18
C SER A 122 5.12 16.59 12.09
N PHE A 123 4.93 15.84 11.00
CA PHE A 123 3.99 14.73 11.05
C PHE A 123 4.55 13.79 12.11
N ASP A 124 3.92 13.86 13.29
CA ASP A 124 4.47 13.43 14.56
C ASP A 124 4.76 11.93 14.50
N ARG A 125 6.04 11.57 14.31
CA ARG A 125 6.51 10.18 14.24
C ARG A 125 6.00 9.37 15.44
N SER A 126 5.80 10.06 16.57
CA SER A 126 5.22 9.50 17.79
C SER A 126 3.78 8.99 17.61
N VAL A 127 2.95 9.65 16.79
CA VAL A 127 1.55 9.25 16.54
C VAL A 127 1.52 7.99 15.66
N LEU A 128 2.40 7.92 14.65
CA LEU A 128 2.51 6.72 13.81
C LEU A 128 3.07 5.53 14.61
N GLU A 129 4.06 5.77 15.46
CA GLU A 129 4.68 4.75 16.31
C GLU A 129 3.72 4.24 17.39
N SER A 130 2.92 5.12 18.00
CA SER A 130 1.84 4.74 18.91
C SER A 130 0.76 3.91 18.19
N ALA A 131 0.39 4.27 16.97
CA ALA A 131 -0.60 3.52 16.19
C ALA A 131 -0.10 2.13 15.76
N LEU A 132 1.21 1.99 15.52
CA LEU A 132 1.83 0.69 15.25
C LEU A 132 1.86 -0.18 16.51
N LEU A 133 2.21 0.39 17.66
CA LEU A 133 2.21 -0.33 18.95
C LEU A 133 0.82 -0.85 19.32
N ASP A 134 -0.22 -0.05 19.09
CA ASP A 134 -1.63 -0.43 19.32
C ASP A 134 -2.08 -1.57 18.37
N LYS A 135 -1.53 -1.64 17.16
CA LYS A 135 -1.83 -2.74 16.23
C LYS A 135 -1.13 -4.03 16.65
N ASP A 136 0.12 -3.96 17.09
CA ASP A 136 0.87 -5.13 17.57
C ASP A 136 0.26 -5.74 18.84
N THR A 137 -0.19 -4.90 19.76
CA THR A 137 -0.89 -5.37 20.98
C THR A 137 -2.22 -6.04 20.63
N LYS A 138 -3.01 -5.48 19.72
CA LYS A 138 -4.25 -6.11 19.22
C LYS A 138 -3.99 -7.43 18.50
N LEU A 139 -2.93 -7.53 17.70
CA LEU A 139 -2.55 -8.78 17.04
C LEU A 139 -2.19 -9.87 18.06
N ARG A 140 -1.39 -9.54 19.08
CA ARG A 140 -1.06 -10.48 20.17
C ARG A 140 -2.29 -10.91 20.95
N GLN A 141 -3.23 -9.99 21.21
CA GLN A 141 -4.48 -10.31 21.89
C GLN A 141 -5.34 -11.29 21.07
N LEU A 142 -5.53 -11.01 19.77
CA LEU A 142 -6.27 -11.89 18.87
C LEU A 142 -5.62 -13.28 18.76
N GLU A 143 -4.30 -13.36 18.77
CA GLU A 143 -3.59 -14.64 18.73
C GLU A 143 -3.74 -15.43 20.04
N ALA A 144 -3.74 -14.74 21.19
CA ALA A 144 -4.03 -15.36 22.49
C ALA A 144 -5.48 -15.87 22.58
N ASP A 145 -6.45 -15.07 22.15
CA ASP A 145 -7.87 -15.45 22.12
C ASP A 145 -8.10 -16.67 21.21
N ARG A 146 -7.47 -16.68 20.02
CA ARG A 146 -7.51 -17.83 19.11
C ARG A 146 -6.90 -19.09 19.73
N GLN A 147 -5.82 -18.97 20.49
CA GLN A 147 -5.23 -20.11 21.19
C GLN A 147 -6.13 -20.63 22.32
N LEU A 148 -6.83 -19.74 23.03
CA LEU A 148 -7.79 -20.11 24.06
C LEU A 148 -8.98 -20.86 23.47
N GLU A 149 -9.58 -20.35 22.39
CA GLU A 149 -10.67 -21.03 21.68
C GLU A 149 -10.26 -22.43 21.21
N LYS A 150 -9.05 -22.58 20.68
CA LYS A 150 -8.51 -23.88 20.29
C LYS A 150 -8.43 -24.85 21.48
N ARG A 151 -7.94 -24.39 22.64
CA ARG A 151 -7.87 -25.24 23.85
C ARG A 151 -9.25 -25.68 24.33
N ILE A 152 -10.23 -24.78 24.31
CA ILE A 152 -11.62 -25.09 24.69
C ILE A 152 -12.21 -26.12 23.72
N ALA A 153 -11.95 -25.99 22.42
CA ALA A 153 -12.42 -26.95 21.42
C ALA A 153 -11.77 -28.34 21.61
N ASP A 154 -10.45 -28.38 21.83
CA ASP A 154 -9.72 -29.63 22.07
C ASP A 154 -10.24 -30.34 23.34
N GLU A 155 -10.50 -29.59 24.42
CA GLU A 155 -11.06 -30.13 25.66
C GLU A 155 -12.46 -30.73 25.46
N LYS A 156 -13.35 -30.03 24.74
CA LYS A 156 -14.68 -30.55 24.39
C LYS A 156 -14.62 -31.83 23.57
N ILE A 157 -13.71 -31.90 22.59
CA ILE A 157 -13.49 -33.11 21.79
C ILE A 157 -13.06 -34.27 22.69
N THR A 158 -12.14 -34.03 23.62
CA THR A 158 -11.71 -35.10 24.55
C THR A 158 -12.84 -35.56 25.47
N GLN A 159 -13.71 -34.66 25.93
CA GLN A 159 -14.87 -35.01 26.75
C GLN A 159 -15.87 -35.88 25.98
N VAL A 160 -16.30 -35.44 24.79
CA VAL A 160 -17.24 -36.20 23.95
C VAL A 160 -16.68 -37.58 23.61
N THR A 161 -15.37 -37.67 23.37
CA THR A 161 -14.70 -38.95 23.10
C THR A 161 -14.79 -39.93 24.28
N ARG A 162 -14.63 -39.44 25.52
CA ARG A 162 -14.78 -40.27 26.73
C ARG A 162 -16.22 -40.73 26.92
N GLU A 163 -17.17 -39.82 26.76
CA GLU A 163 -18.60 -40.14 26.87
C GLU A 163 -19.02 -41.20 25.83
N LEU A 164 -18.52 -41.10 24.60
CA LEU A 164 -18.76 -42.10 23.55
C LEU A 164 -18.26 -43.50 23.95
N GLU A 165 -17.05 -43.59 24.52
CA GLU A 165 -16.49 -44.87 24.95
C GLU A 165 -17.29 -45.45 26.13
N ASP A 166 -17.75 -44.61 27.07
CA ASP A 166 -18.62 -45.04 28.17
C ASP A 166 -19.98 -45.57 27.68
N TRP A 167 -20.57 -44.94 26.67
CA TRP A 167 -21.82 -45.42 26.06
C TRP A 167 -21.61 -46.72 25.28
N LYS A 168 -20.50 -46.85 24.57
CA LYS A 168 -20.12 -48.09 23.88
C LYS A 168 -19.96 -49.25 24.87
N ASN A 169 -19.24 -49.03 25.97
CA ASN A 169 -19.05 -50.01 27.03
C ASN A 169 -20.38 -50.42 27.69
N ARG A 170 -21.28 -49.46 27.95
CA ARG A 170 -22.64 -49.74 28.45
C ARG A 170 -23.46 -50.57 27.47
N GLY A 171 -23.41 -50.24 26.18
CA GLY A 171 -24.09 -51.03 25.14
C GLY A 171 -23.55 -52.46 25.04
N GLU A 172 -22.24 -52.66 25.19
CA GLU A 172 -21.65 -54.00 25.25
C GLU A 172 -22.08 -54.79 26.49
N ALA A 173 -22.19 -54.14 27.65
CA ALA A 173 -22.71 -54.77 28.87
C ALA A 173 -24.16 -55.23 28.70
N LEU A 174 -25.05 -54.36 28.20
CA LEU A 174 -26.45 -54.71 27.93
C LEU A 174 -26.58 -55.86 26.93
N ARG A 175 -25.74 -55.92 25.88
CA ARG A 175 -25.72 -57.04 24.95
C ARG A 175 -25.39 -58.37 25.63
N ARG A 176 -24.44 -58.39 26.58
CA ARG A 176 -24.12 -59.58 27.37
C ARG A 176 -25.29 -59.98 28.27
N ASP A 177 -25.94 -59.02 28.93
CA ASP A 177 -27.10 -59.28 29.79
C ASP A 177 -28.28 -59.87 29.02
N VAL A 178 -28.60 -59.30 27.84
CA VAL A 178 -29.63 -59.83 26.94
C VAL A 178 -29.29 -61.27 26.51
N GLN A 179 -28.03 -61.56 26.22
CA GLN A 179 -27.59 -62.90 25.86
C GLN A 179 -27.81 -63.89 27.02
N VAL A 180 -27.39 -63.54 28.24
CA VAL A 180 -27.59 -64.36 29.44
C VAL A 180 -29.07 -64.61 29.72
N LEU A 181 -29.91 -63.57 29.64
CA LEU A 181 -31.36 -63.71 29.83
C LEU A 181 -32.02 -64.59 28.76
N THR A 182 -31.54 -64.51 27.51
CA THR A 182 -32.02 -65.35 26.41
C THR A 182 -31.68 -66.82 26.66
N GLU A 183 -30.45 -67.11 27.07
CA GLU A 183 -30.01 -68.47 27.43
C GLU A 183 -30.79 -69.02 28.63
N ALA A 184 -31.04 -68.21 29.66
CA ALA A 184 -31.83 -68.58 30.82
C ALA A 184 -33.29 -68.89 30.48
N ARG A 185 -33.92 -68.07 29.62
CA ARG A 185 -35.26 -68.35 29.08
C ARG A 185 -35.29 -69.68 28.34
N ASP A 186 -34.29 -69.96 27.50
CA ASP A 186 -34.23 -71.19 26.70
C ASP A 186 -34.01 -72.43 27.55
N GLN A 187 -33.29 -72.32 28.66
CA GLN A 187 -33.16 -73.38 29.66
C GLN A 187 -34.49 -73.65 30.37
N LEU A 188 -35.18 -72.60 30.85
CA LEU A 188 -36.49 -72.74 31.49
C LEU A 188 -37.55 -73.33 30.55
N GLN A 189 -37.53 -72.93 29.27
CA GLN A 189 -38.45 -73.48 28.27
C GLN A 189 -38.21 -74.98 28.03
N ARG A 190 -36.94 -75.42 28.05
CA ARG A 190 -36.58 -76.85 28.00
C ARG A 190 -37.07 -77.59 29.24
N SER A 191 -36.80 -77.08 30.45
CA SER A 191 -37.26 -77.70 31.70
C SER A 191 -38.78 -77.77 31.81
N LEU A 192 -39.50 -76.73 31.34
CA LEU A 192 -40.96 -76.74 31.28
C LEU A 192 -41.47 -77.83 30.33
N SER A 193 -40.84 -77.98 29.17
CA SER A 193 -41.19 -79.02 28.18
C SER A 193 -40.94 -80.43 28.74
N GLU A 194 -39.83 -80.63 29.43
CA GLU A 194 -39.50 -81.89 30.10
C GLU A 194 -40.50 -82.21 31.23
N ALA A 195 -40.85 -81.23 32.06
CA ALA A 195 -41.85 -81.40 33.12
C ALA A 195 -43.24 -81.74 32.55
N GLN A 196 -43.64 -81.11 31.43
CA GLN A 196 -44.88 -81.41 30.73
C GLN A 196 -44.89 -82.84 30.14
N GLN A 197 -43.78 -83.26 29.51
CA GLN A 197 -43.62 -84.63 29.00
C GLN A 197 -43.62 -85.66 30.14
N GLY A 198 -42.91 -85.40 31.23
CA GLY A 198 -42.89 -86.26 32.41
C GLY A 198 -44.27 -86.39 33.07
N ARG A 199 -45.05 -85.30 33.11
CA ARG A 199 -46.43 -85.32 33.57
C ARG A 199 -47.34 -86.13 32.63
N ALA A 200 -47.19 -85.98 31.31
CA ALA A 200 -47.95 -86.76 30.33
C ALA A 200 -47.62 -88.27 30.40
N ALA A 201 -46.37 -88.63 30.69
CA ALA A 201 -45.96 -90.02 30.87
C ALA A 201 -46.45 -90.65 32.18
N LYS A 202 -46.61 -89.86 33.26
CA LYS A 202 -47.14 -90.32 34.56
C LYS A 202 -48.66 -90.38 34.63
N LEU A 203 -49.37 -89.68 33.75
CA LEU A 203 -50.81 -89.80 33.61
C LEU A 203 -51.12 -91.08 32.79
N PRO A 204 -51.85 -92.06 33.34
CA PRO A 204 -52.22 -93.24 32.56
C PRO A 204 -53.02 -92.80 31.33
N PRO A 205 -52.75 -93.39 30.14
CA PRO A 205 -53.54 -93.10 28.94
C PRO A 205 -55.00 -93.36 29.29
N ALA A 206 -55.85 -92.37 29.03
CA ALA A 206 -57.28 -92.41 29.35
C ALA A 206 -57.92 -93.62 28.67
N ALA A 207 -57.91 -94.76 29.35
CA ALA A 207 -58.73 -95.89 29.01
C ALA A 207 -60.19 -95.48 29.31
N PRO A 208 -61.13 -95.63 28.37
CA PRO A 208 -62.54 -95.50 28.68
C PRO A 208 -62.94 -96.70 29.55
N SER A 209 -62.82 -96.58 30.87
CA SER A 209 -63.29 -97.59 31.80
C SER A 209 -64.33 -97.00 32.73
N THR A 210 -65.59 -97.28 32.38
CA THR A 210 -66.66 -97.54 33.34
C THR A 210 -66.15 -98.51 34.41
N LEU A 211 -65.84 -98.03 35.63
CA LEU A 211 -65.94 -98.75 36.92
C LEU A 211 -65.56 -97.79 38.08
N PRO A 212 -66.06 -98.00 39.32
CA PRO A 212 -66.10 -96.99 40.37
C PRO A 212 -64.78 -96.86 41.14
N LEU A 213 -64.46 -95.60 41.45
CA LEU A 213 -63.26 -95.12 42.15
C LEU A 213 -63.18 -95.60 43.61
N GLN A 214 -62.02 -96.14 43.98
CA GLN A 214 -61.50 -96.10 45.35
C GLN A 214 -60.55 -94.90 45.50
N PRO A 215 -60.63 -94.15 46.62
CA PRO A 215 -59.80 -92.97 46.84
C PRO A 215 -58.40 -93.37 47.31
N ALA A 216 -57.45 -93.46 46.39
CA ALA A 216 -56.03 -93.59 46.72
C ALA A 216 -55.49 -92.22 47.19
N GLY A 217 -55.60 -91.94 48.49
CA GLY A 217 -55.30 -90.66 49.14
C GLY A 217 -53.83 -90.21 49.19
N GLY A 218 -52.99 -90.61 48.24
CA GLY A 218 -51.58 -90.18 48.15
C GLY A 218 -51.24 -89.35 46.92
N GLY A 219 -51.96 -89.54 45.80
CA GLY A 219 -51.61 -88.92 44.52
C GLY A 219 -52.04 -87.46 44.38
N GLU A 220 -53.11 -87.05 45.06
CA GLU A 220 -53.65 -85.68 44.93
C GLU A 220 -52.72 -84.61 45.49
N ALA A 221 -52.02 -84.90 46.59
CA ALA A 221 -51.06 -83.96 47.19
C ALA A 221 -49.82 -83.75 46.29
N GLU A 222 -49.35 -84.80 45.62
CA GLU A 222 -48.23 -84.71 44.68
C GLU A 222 -48.63 -83.97 43.40
N VAL A 223 -49.86 -84.19 42.92
CA VAL A 223 -50.42 -83.45 41.78
C VAL A 223 -50.62 -81.96 42.10
N LEU A 224 -51.07 -81.62 43.31
CA LEU A 224 -51.19 -80.23 43.78
C LEU A 224 -49.82 -79.54 43.86
N LYS A 225 -48.81 -80.21 44.41
CA LYS A 225 -47.44 -79.68 44.51
C LYS A 225 -46.82 -79.41 43.14
N LEU A 226 -46.98 -80.35 42.18
CA LEU A 226 -46.56 -80.15 40.79
C LEU A 226 -47.33 -79.01 40.10
N ARG A 227 -48.59 -78.77 40.48
CA ARG A 227 -49.41 -77.69 39.91
C ARG A 227 -48.92 -76.32 40.37
N GLU A 228 -48.57 -76.19 41.65
CA GLU A 228 -47.95 -74.99 42.22
C GLU A 228 -46.59 -74.71 41.60
N GLU A 229 -45.74 -75.73 41.47
CA GLU A 229 -44.42 -75.61 40.84
C GLU A 229 -44.52 -75.14 39.37
N VAL A 230 -45.49 -75.67 38.62
CA VAL A 230 -45.77 -75.20 37.24
C VAL A 230 -46.26 -73.74 37.24
N HIS A 231 -47.11 -73.33 38.19
CA HIS A 231 -47.55 -71.92 38.28
C HIS A 231 -46.41 -70.97 38.63
N ASP A 232 -45.48 -71.39 39.47
CA ASP A 232 -44.30 -70.60 39.82
C ASP A 232 -43.32 -70.50 38.64
N LEU A 233 -43.15 -71.57 37.87
CA LEU A 233 -42.39 -71.54 36.61
C LEU A 233 -43.02 -70.62 35.56
N ILE A 234 -44.35 -70.60 35.43
CA ILE A 234 -45.06 -69.67 34.53
C ILE A 234 -44.80 -68.22 34.97
N ARG A 235 -44.95 -67.92 36.26
CA ARG A 235 -44.70 -66.57 36.80
C ARG A 235 -43.24 -66.15 36.63
N ALA A 236 -42.29 -67.07 36.80
CA ALA A 236 -40.87 -66.81 36.54
C ALA A 236 -40.61 -66.51 35.05
N LYS A 237 -41.25 -67.27 34.14
CA LYS A 237 -41.16 -67.04 32.71
C LYS A 237 -41.70 -65.67 32.31
N GLU A 238 -42.88 -65.28 32.79
CA GLU A 238 -43.49 -63.97 32.50
C GLU A 238 -42.64 -62.79 32.98
N ARG A 239 -42.00 -62.94 34.16
CA ARG A 239 -41.04 -61.95 34.68
C ARG A 239 -39.82 -61.82 33.78
N LEU A 240 -39.27 -62.94 33.31
CA LEU A 240 -38.13 -62.95 32.39
C LEU A 240 -38.49 -62.39 31.01
N GLU A 241 -39.67 -62.69 30.48
CA GLU A 241 -40.14 -62.12 29.22
C GLU A 241 -40.34 -60.60 29.33
N SER A 242 -40.88 -60.13 30.45
CA SER A 242 -41.00 -58.69 30.75
C SER A 242 -39.63 -58.02 30.88
N ALA A 243 -38.68 -58.65 31.58
CA ALA A 243 -37.32 -58.15 31.71
C ALA A 243 -36.58 -58.11 30.37
N LEU A 244 -36.76 -59.15 29.53
CA LEU A 244 -36.18 -59.21 28.18
C LEU A 244 -36.75 -58.12 27.27
N LEU A 245 -38.05 -57.83 27.37
CA LEU A 245 -38.67 -56.73 26.62
C LEU A 245 -38.11 -55.37 27.05
N GLY A 246 -37.94 -55.16 28.36
CA GLY A 246 -37.30 -53.97 28.92
C GLY A 246 -35.86 -53.80 28.41
N ALA A 247 -35.04 -54.84 28.54
CA ALA A 247 -33.64 -54.83 28.09
C ALA A 247 -33.51 -54.60 26.57
N LYS A 248 -34.42 -55.15 25.76
CA LYS A 248 -34.47 -54.87 24.30
C LYS A 248 -34.79 -53.41 24.01
N SER A 249 -35.76 -52.83 24.71
CA SER A 249 -36.09 -51.41 24.55
C SER A 249 -34.92 -50.49 24.95
N GLU A 250 -34.18 -50.84 26.01
CA GLU A 250 -32.99 -50.10 26.43
C GLU A 250 -31.83 -50.24 25.41
N LEU A 251 -31.65 -51.44 24.84
CA LEU A 251 -30.68 -51.68 23.78
C LEU A 251 -30.99 -50.86 22.54
N ASP A 252 -32.25 -50.83 22.08
CA ASP A 252 -32.68 -50.03 20.93
C ASP A 252 -32.46 -48.52 21.17
N ALA A 253 -32.72 -48.05 22.39
CA ALA A 253 -32.46 -46.66 22.78
C ALA A 253 -30.95 -46.34 22.75
N ALA A 254 -30.12 -47.24 23.29
CA ALA A 254 -28.67 -47.10 23.27
C ALA A 254 -28.09 -47.13 21.84
N GLU A 255 -28.62 -48.00 20.96
CA GLU A 255 -28.23 -48.05 19.55
C GLU A 255 -28.62 -46.77 18.80
N LYS A 256 -29.82 -46.25 19.05
CA LYS A 256 -30.26 -44.97 18.46
C LYS A 256 -29.35 -43.82 18.91
N GLN A 257 -28.96 -43.79 20.19
CA GLN A 257 -28.05 -42.78 20.70
C GLN A 257 -26.64 -42.91 20.12
N ASN A 258 -26.12 -44.14 19.97
CA ASN A 258 -24.85 -44.38 19.29
C ASN A 258 -24.87 -43.93 17.82
N ARG A 259 -25.99 -44.10 17.11
CA ARG A 259 -26.12 -43.58 15.72
C ARG A 259 -26.07 -42.06 15.67
N LEU A 260 -26.68 -41.37 16.64
CA LEU A 260 -26.61 -39.90 16.72
C LEU A 260 -25.18 -39.42 16.96
N PHE A 261 -24.46 -40.06 17.89
CA PHE A 261 -23.06 -39.73 18.13
C PHE A 261 -22.15 -40.03 16.93
N ALA A 262 -22.43 -41.10 16.17
CA ALA A 262 -21.68 -41.40 14.95
C ALA A 262 -21.83 -40.29 13.90
N ILE A 263 -23.06 -39.77 13.72
CA ILE A 263 -23.31 -38.62 12.82
C ILE A 263 -22.60 -37.36 13.31
N GLU A 264 -22.64 -37.10 14.62
CA GLU A 264 -21.96 -35.94 15.19
C GLU A 264 -20.43 -36.02 15.04
N ARG A 265 -19.86 -37.21 15.22
CA ARG A 265 -18.45 -37.48 14.96
C ARG A 265 -18.08 -37.21 13.49
N GLU A 266 -18.88 -37.70 12.53
CA GLU A 266 -18.63 -37.45 11.10
C GLU A 266 -18.68 -35.95 10.77
N LYS A 267 -19.61 -35.19 11.38
CA LYS A 267 -19.67 -33.73 11.24
C LYS A 267 -18.42 -33.04 11.82
N LEU A 268 -17.94 -33.49 12.98
CA LEU A 268 -16.72 -32.95 13.60
C LEU A 268 -15.47 -33.29 12.76
N GLU A 269 -15.39 -34.49 12.19
CA GLU A 269 -14.30 -34.89 11.28
C GLU A 269 -14.31 -34.04 10.00
N HIS A 270 -15.48 -33.80 9.40
CA HIS A 270 -15.59 -32.91 8.24
C HIS A 270 -15.21 -31.45 8.58
N ALA A 271 -15.66 -30.93 9.73
CA ALA A 271 -15.29 -29.60 10.19
C ALA A 271 -13.77 -29.48 10.45
N ALA A 272 -13.14 -30.52 10.99
CA ALA A 272 -11.70 -30.57 11.20
C ALA A 272 -10.91 -30.57 9.88
N MET A 273 -11.36 -31.33 8.87
CA MET A 273 -10.76 -31.31 7.52
C MET A 273 -10.90 -29.92 6.89
N SER A 274 -12.09 -29.32 6.94
CA SER A 274 -12.32 -27.97 6.41
C SER A 274 -11.45 -26.91 7.10
N ALA A 275 -11.29 -27.01 8.44
CA ALA A 275 -10.39 -26.13 9.20
C ALA A 275 -8.91 -26.34 8.82
N HIS A 276 -8.51 -27.58 8.55
CA HIS A 276 -7.16 -27.89 8.07
C HIS A 276 -6.87 -27.28 6.70
N ASP A 277 -7.82 -27.40 5.75
CA ASP A 277 -7.70 -26.79 4.43
C ASP A 277 -7.68 -25.26 4.51
N GLY A 278 -8.55 -24.67 5.35
CA GLY A 278 -8.51 -23.24 5.64
C GLY A 278 -7.14 -22.78 6.20
N LYS A 279 -6.55 -23.56 7.12
CA LYS A 279 -5.19 -23.30 7.63
C LYS A 279 -4.14 -23.40 6.53
N ARG A 280 -4.24 -24.37 5.63
CA ARG A 280 -3.31 -24.55 4.50
C ARG A 280 -3.36 -23.36 3.55
N HIS A 281 -4.57 -22.92 3.18
CA HIS A 281 -4.75 -21.73 2.34
C HIS A 281 -4.24 -20.47 3.02
N ALA A 282 -4.50 -20.28 4.32
CA ALA A 282 -3.96 -19.15 5.08
C ALA A 282 -2.42 -19.16 5.11
N MET A 283 -1.81 -20.33 5.26
CA MET A 283 -0.35 -20.49 5.23
C MET A 283 0.24 -20.19 3.85
N GLN A 284 -0.42 -20.64 2.77
CA GLN A 284 -0.02 -20.30 1.39
C GLN A 284 -0.11 -18.80 1.13
N ALA A 285 -1.23 -18.17 1.48
CA ALA A 285 -1.40 -16.72 1.34
C ALA A 285 -0.37 -15.93 2.17
N SER A 286 -0.03 -16.42 3.38
CA SER A 286 1.01 -15.83 4.22
C SER A 286 2.39 -15.90 3.53
N GLU A 287 2.71 -17.03 2.90
CA GLU A 287 3.99 -17.20 2.20
C GLU A 287 4.05 -16.36 0.92
N GLU A 288 2.96 -16.27 0.16
CA GLU A 288 2.86 -15.37 -1.01
C GLU A 288 3.07 -13.91 -0.61
N LEU A 289 2.47 -13.46 0.51
CA LEU A 289 2.68 -12.11 1.03
C LEU A 289 4.13 -11.86 1.46
N LYS A 290 4.81 -12.85 2.05
CA LYS A 290 6.25 -12.72 2.36
C LYS A 290 7.10 -12.56 1.10
N VAL A 291 6.81 -13.32 0.05
CA VAL A 291 7.51 -13.20 -1.24
C VAL A 291 7.26 -11.81 -1.85
N GLN A 292 6.03 -11.29 -1.79
CA GLN A 292 5.72 -9.93 -2.24
C GLN A 292 6.45 -8.86 -1.42
N LEU A 293 6.50 -9.01 -0.09
CA LEU A 293 7.23 -8.09 0.80
C LEU A 293 8.73 -8.09 0.50
N ALA A 294 9.32 -9.25 0.25
CA ALA A 294 10.72 -9.36 -0.16
C ALA A 294 10.96 -8.67 -1.51
N GLY A 295 10.08 -8.87 -2.49
CA GLY A 295 10.16 -8.19 -3.78
C GLY A 295 10.06 -6.65 -3.67
N MET A 296 9.17 -6.14 -2.82
CA MET A 296 9.09 -4.70 -2.55
C MET A 296 10.33 -4.16 -1.83
N ALA A 297 10.94 -4.93 -0.92
CA ALA A 297 12.17 -4.54 -0.26
C ALA A 297 13.34 -4.42 -1.25
N ASP A 298 13.44 -5.36 -2.21
CA ASP A 298 14.43 -5.30 -3.28
C ASP A 298 14.20 -4.09 -4.20
N GLU A 299 12.94 -3.75 -4.52
CA GLU A 299 12.58 -2.57 -5.31
C GLU A 299 12.93 -1.26 -4.58
N ILE A 300 12.64 -1.17 -3.27
CA ILE A 300 13.05 -0.02 -2.44
C ILE A 300 14.57 0.15 -2.49
N LYS A 301 15.32 -0.93 -2.32
CA LYS A 301 16.79 -0.89 -2.39
C LYS A 301 17.29 -0.41 -3.75
N ALA A 302 16.69 -0.89 -4.84
CA ALA A 302 17.03 -0.45 -6.19
C ALA A 302 16.74 1.06 -6.41
N LEU A 303 15.66 1.58 -5.82
CA LEU A 303 15.34 3.01 -5.85
C LEU A 303 16.32 3.85 -5.02
N GLU A 304 16.78 3.33 -3.87
CA GLU A 304 17.82 3.97 -3.06
C GLU A 304 19.16 4.04 -3.81
N ASP A 305 19.58 2.93 -4.43
CA ASP A 305 20.79 2.89 -5.27
C ASP A 305 20.69 3.87 -6.45
N ALA A 306 19.51 3.97 -7.08
CA ALA A 306 19.25 4.92 -8.14
C ALA A 306 19.31 6.38 -7.66
N ARG A 307 18.72 6.70 -6.50
CA ARG A 307 18.79 8.03 -5.87
C ARG A 307 20.25 8.43 -5.62
N ASP A 308 21.04 7.55 -5.01
CA ASP A 308 22.44 7.82 -4.69
C ASP A 308 23.28 8.03 -5.97
N SER A 309 22.95 7.32 -7.06
CA SER A 309 23.55 7.55 -8.38
C SER A 309 23.19 8.94 -8.94
N PHE A 310 21.93 9.35 -8.84
CA PHE A 310 21.48 10.68 -9.25
C PHE A 310 22.14 11.79 -8.44
N GLU A 311 22.28 11.64 -7.12
CA GLU A 311 22.96 12.62 -6.26
C GLU A 311 24.43 12.79 -6.67
N LYS A 312 25.13 11.70 -7.00
CA LYS A 312 26.51 11.77 -7.53
C LYS A 312 26.56 12.51 -8.88
N ALA A 313 25.63 12.22 -9.79
CA ALA A 313 25.56 12.90 -11.09
C ALA A 313 25.24 14.41 -10.94
N LEU A 314 24.37 14.76 -9.99
CA LEU A 314 24.05 16.15 -9.67
C LEU A 314 25.29 16.88 -9.14
N ALA A 315 26.03 16.27 -8.21
CA ALA A 315 27.27 16.84 -7.68
C ALA A 315 28.32 17.06 -8.78
N GLN A 316 28.48 16.09 -9.70
CA GLN A 316 29.38 16.24 -10.86
C GLN A 316 28.96 17.40 -11.76
N THR A 317 27.66 17.50 -12.09
CA THR A 317 27.13 18.58 -12.93
C THR A 317 27.34 19.95 -12.26
N GLN A 318 27.16 20.03 -10.95
CA GLN A 318 27.39 21.26 -10.18
C GLN A 318 28.86 21.69 -10.22
N THR A 319 29.81 20.75 -10.07
CA THR A 319 31.24 21.06 -10.20
C THR A 319 31.62 21.51 -11.61
N GLN A 320 31.04 20.89 -12.66
CA GLN A 320 31.24 21.32 -14.06
C GLN A 320 30.68 22.72 -14.32
N TRP A 321 29.50 23.03 -13.76
CA TRP A 321 28.91 24.35 -13.86
C TRP A 321 29.77 25.41 -13.17
N GLU A 322 30.30 25.13 -11.97
CA GLU A 322 31.23 26.03 -11.28
C GLU A 322 32.52 26.26 -12.06
N LEU A 323 33.08 25.21 -12.69
CA LEU A 323 34.25 25.34 -13.55
C LEU A 323 33.95 26.24 -14.75
N SER A 324 32.83 26.00 -15.44
CA SER A 324 32.38 26.79 -16.59
C SER A 324 32.14 28.25 -16.21
N ARG A 325 31.57 28.50 -15.03
CA ARG A 325 31.36 29.84 -14.47
C ARG A 325 32.69 30.55 -14.19
N LYS A 326 33.68 29.85 -13.63
CA LYS A 326 35.04 30.40 -13.42
C LYS A 326 35.72 30.73 -14.74
N MET A 327 35.62 29.85 -15.75
CA MET A 327 36.14 30.11 -17.09
C MET A 327 35.50 31.34 -17.72
N ALA A 328 34.17 31.48 -17.64
CA ALA A 328 33.46 32.66 -18.14
C ALA A 328 33.93 33.96 -17.45
N ALA A 329 34.18 33.93 -16.14
CA ALA A 329 34.69 35.10 -15.41
C ALA A 329 36.11 35.51 -15.83
N ILE A 330 36.98 34.54 -16.16
CA ILE A 330 38.32 34.81 -16.71
C ILE A 330 38.19 35.50 -18.08
N LEU A 331 37.38 34.91 -18.98
CA LEU A 331 37.16 35.48 -20.31
C LEU A 331 36.59 36.90 -20.29
N GLU A 332 35.68 37.20 -19.35
CA GLU A 332 35.13 38.56 -19.17
C GLU A 332 36.20 39.55 -18.69
N THR A 333 37.11 39.09 -17.82
CA THR A 333 38.23 39.91 -17.32
C THR A 333 39.22 40.21 -18.45
N ASP A 334 39.56 39.21 -19.26
CA ASP A 334 40.46 39.35 -20.40
C ASP A 334 39.86 40.27 -21.47
N ARG A 335 38.56 40.13 -21.75
CA ARG A 335 37.82 41.05 -22.62
C ARG A 335 37.93 42.49 -22.14
N GLY A 336 37.71 42.74 -20.84
CA GLY A 336 37.86 44.09 -20.26
C GLY A 336 39.30 44.62 -20.31
N GLY A 337 40.31 43.74 -20.26
CA GLY A 337 41.71 44.09 -20.51
C GLY A 337 41.97 44.53 -21.96
N LEU A 338 41.43 43.78 -22.92
CA LEU A 338 41.54 44.07 -24.36
C LEU A 338 40.84 45.38 -24.72
N GLU A 339 39.62 45.60 -24.21
CA GLU A 339 38.85 46.84 -24.46
C GLU A 339 39.60 48.08 -23.94
N ARG A 340 40.21 48.00 -22.75
CA ARG A 340 41.06 49.09 -22.21
C ARG A 340 42.29 49.35 -23.06
N SER A 341 42.98 48.31 -23.50
CA SER A 341 44.16 48.42 -24.37
C SER A 341 43.81 49.05 -25.72
N LEU A 342 42.66 48.68 -26.29
CA LEU A 342 42.14 49.26 -27.53
C LEU A 342 41.76 50.74 -27.34
N LEU A 343 41.17 51.10 -26.21
CA LEU A 343 40.85 52.50 -25.88
C LEU A 343 42.14 53.35 -25.78
N GLN A 344 43.19 52.81 -25.15
CA GLN A 344 44.50 53.45 -25.05
C GLN A 344 45.17 53.59 -26.43
N ALA A 345 45.08 52.56 -27.29
CA ALA A 345 45.58 52.65 -28.66
C ALA A 345 44.86 53.74 -29.47
N ARG A 346 43.53 53.85 -29.33
CA ARG A 346 42.72 54.90 -29.97
C ARG A 346 43.10 56.30 -29.49
N SER A 347 43.35 56.48 -28.20
CA SER A 347 43.75 57.80 -27.66
C SER A 347 45.13 58.22 -28.15
N LEU A 348 46.10 57.29 -28.20
CA LEU A 348 47.43 57.54 -28.78
C LEU A 348 47.34 57.88 -30.26
N TYR A 349 46.55 57.14 -31.03
CA TYR A 349 46.33 57.44 -32.46
C TYR A 349 45.70 58.82 -32.66
N ALA A 350 44.71 59.19 -31.84
CA ALA A 350 44.09 60.51 -31.91
C ALA A 350 45.07 61.65 -31.59
N ALA A 351 46.01 61.44 -30.65
CA ALA A 351 47.07 62.39 -30.35
C ALA A 351 48.02 62.56 -31.54
N LEU A 352 48.50 61.45 -32.13
CA LEU A 352 49.35 61.48 -33.32
C LEU A 352 48.66 62.16 -34.50
N LEU A 353 47.36 61.94 -34.69
CA LEU A 353 46.59 62.59 -35.76
C LEU A 353 46.51 64.11 -35.54
N LYS A 354 46.32 64.57 -34.30
CA LYS A 354 46.34 66.01 -33.97
C LYS A 354 47.71 66.62 -34.23
N ASP A 355 48.78 65.94 -33.84
CA ASP A 355 50.14 66.39 -34.08
C ASP A 355 50.41 66.50 -35.59
N ALA A 356 50.06 65.46 -36.36
CA ALA A 356 50.19 65.48 -37.82
C ALA A 356 49.38 66.63 -38.47
N GLN A 357 48.15 66.89 -38.02
CA GLN A 357 47.36 68.03 -38.49
C GLN A 357 48.01 69.37 -38.13
N SER A 358 48.59 69.49 -36.94
CA SER A 358 49.32 70.71 -36.53
C SER A 358 50.54 70.97 -37.43
N TRP A 359 51.25 69.90 -37.78
CA TRP A 359 52.38 69.95 -38.71
C TRP A 359 51.93 70.28 -40.13
N GLN A 360 50.82 69.72 -40.60
CA GLN A 360 50.25 70.06 -41.90
C GLN A 360 49.89 71.55 -41.99
N LYS A 361 49.28 72.11 -40.93
CA LYS A 361 49.01 73.56 -40.84
C LYS A 361 50.29 74.38 -40.85
N LYS A 362 51.31 73.95 -40.09
CA LYS A 362 52.62 74.63 -40.04
C LYS A 362 53.34 74.59 -41.39
N ALA A 363 53.34 73.44 -42.06
CA ALA A 363 53.86 73.30 -43.42
C ALA A 363 53.11 74.20 -44.41
N GLY A 364 51.77 74.24 -44.33
CA GLY A 364 50.96 75.18 -45.11
C GLY A 364 51.36 76.64 -44.91
N SER A 365 51.54 77.07 -43.65
CA SER A 365 51.99 78.43 -43.34
C SER A 365 53.41 78.73 -43.85
N LEU A 366 54.31 77.74 -43.84
CA LEU A 366 55.65 77.87 -44.39
C LEU A 366 55.63 77.97 -45.92
N THR A 367 54.73 77.24 -46.60
CA THR A 367 54.57 77.35 -48.05
C THR A 367 53.95 78.69 -48.46
N GLU A 368 52.99 79.21 -47.70
CA GLU A 368 52.42 80.54 -47.91
C GLU A 368 53.48 81.64 -47.69
N ALA A 369 54.27 81.52 -46.62
CA ALA A 369 55.40 82.42 -46.35
C ALA A 369 56.49 82.35 -47.45
N SER A 370 56.78 81.15 -47.98
CA SER A 370 57.69 80.97 -49.11
C SER A 370 57.13 81.61 -50.39
N GLY A 371 55.85 81.45 -50.67
CA GLY A 371 55.18 82.08 -51.82
C GLY A 371 55.19 83.61 -51.73
N ALA A 372 55.01 84.17 -50.53
CA ALA A 372 55.12 85.60 -50.27
C ALA A 372 56.57 86.10 -50.42
N ALA A 373 57.56 85.35 -49.92
CA ALA A 373 58.98 85.68 -50.08
C ALA A 373 59.45 85.65 -51.55
N GLN A 374 58.86 84.78 -52.39
CA GLN A 374 59.12 84.74 -53.83
C GLN A 374 58.58 85.95 -54.60
N GLN A 375 57.65 86.72 -54.02
CA GLN A 375 57.12 87.94 -54.64
C GLN A 375 57.86 89.22 -54.18
N SER A 376 58.76 89.13 -53.17
CA SER A 376 59.39 90.31 -52.59
C SER A 376 60.82 90.10 -52.06
N ALA A 377 61.67 89.35 -52.76
CA ALA A 377 63.10 89.29 -52.41
C ALA A 377 64.02 89.40 -53.63
N PRO A 378 65.04 90.28 -53.57
CA PRO A 378 66.14 90.34 -54.54
C PRO A 378 67.01 89.08 -54.42
N GLU A 379 67.79 88.77 -55.46
CA GLU A 379 68.56 87.55 -55.75
C GLU A 379 69.60 87.06 -54.71
N GLY A 380 69.46 87.40 -53.42
CA GLY A 380 70.53 87.27 -52.43
C GLY A 380 70.49 86.09 -51.45
N ASN A 381 69.45 85.24 -51.39
CA ASN A 381 69.37 84.27 -50.27
C ASN A 381 68.81 82.88 -50.56
N ALA A 382 69.11 82.33 -51.75
CA ALA A 382 68.77 80.95 -52.11
C ALA A 382 69.38 79.89 -51.18
N ALA A 383 70.51 80.20 -50.52
CA ALA A 383 71.19 79.29 -49.60
C ALA A 383 70.37 79.02 -48.32
N ASP A 384 69.76 80.05 -47.74
CA ASP A 384 68.92 79.90 -46.54
C ASP A 384 67.63 79.13 -46.83
N PHE A 385 67.06 79.30 -48.03
CA PHE A 385 65.91 78.51 -48.48
C PHE A 385 66.25 77.03 -48.66
N LEU A 386 67.36 76.72 -49.33
CA LEU A 386 67.82 75.34 -49.50
C LEU A 386 68.11 74.68 -48.14
N LYS A 387 68.71 75.41 -47.20
CA LYS A 387 68.93 74.94 -45.83
C LYS A 387 67.62 74.64 -45.09
N ALA A 388 66.63 75.53 -45.19
CA ALA A 388 65.30 75.30 -44.59
C ALA A 388 64.58 74.08 -45.22
N MET A 389 64.73 73.87 -46.53
CA MET A 389 64.18 72.71 -47.24
C MET A 389 64.85 71.39 -46.83
N ASP A 390 66.18 71.39 -46.64
CA ASP A 390 66.89 70.21 -46.15
C ASP A 390 66.56 69.92 -44.67
N GLU A 391 66.44 70.94 -43.82
CA GLU A 391 65.95 70.79 -42.44
C GLU A 391 64.52 70.23 -42.40
N ALA A 392 63.62 70.70 -43.28
CA ALA A 392 62.26 70.18 -43.41
C ALA A 392 62.25 68.71 -43.91
N ARG A 393 63.12 68.37 -44.87
CA ARG A 393 63.27 67.01 -45.39
C ARG A 393 63.80 66.06 -44.32
N ASP A 394 64.75 66.48 -43.50
CA ASP A 394 65.28 65.67 -42.41
C ASP A 394 64.26 65.51 -41.27
N GLN A 395 63.47 66.54 -40.97
CA GLN A 395 62.34 66.41 -40.05
C GLN A 395 61.28 65.45 -40.58
N TYR A 396 60.95 65.50 -41.87
CA TYR A 396 60.02 64.54 -42.49
C TYR A 396 60.53 63.10 -42.38
N ARG A 397 61.82 62.86 -42.64
CA ARG A 397 62.44 61.53 -42.47
C ARG A 397 62.37 61.04 -41.02
N ARG A 398 62.54 61.93 -40.03
CA ARG A 398 62.37 61.58 -38.61
C ARG A 398 60.93 61.15 -38.31
N ILE A 399 59.95 61.93 -38.76
CA ILE A 399 58.52 61.59 -38.59
C ILE A 399 58.20 60.26 -39.28
N GLU A 400 58.69 60.03 -40.50
CA GLU A 400 58.48 58.77 -41.22
C GLU A 400 59.08 57.58 -40.45
N THR A 401 60.25 57.77 -39.85
CA THR A 401 60.91 56.75 -39.02
C THR A 401 60.10 56.46 -37.75
N GLU A 402 59.59 57.50 -37.07
CA GLU A 402 58.73 57.33 -35.90
C GLU A 402 57.40 56.62 -36.24
N CYS A 403 56.75 56.99 -37.36
CA CYS A 403 55.55 56.30 -37.84
C CYS A 403 55.82 54.83 -38.15
N ARG A 404 56.98 54.52 -38.72
CA ARG A 404 57.40 53.13 -38.99
C ARG A 404 57.57 52.34 -37.69
N LEU A 405 58.24 52.92 -36.69
CA LEU A 405 58.41 52.29 -35.38
C LEU A 405 57.08 52.01 -34.67
N VAL A 406 56.13 52.95 -34.75
CA VAL A 406 54.78 52.76 -34.18
C VAL A 406 54.04 51.63 -34.90
N ARG A 407 54.08 51.59 -36.23
CA ARG A 407 53.47 50.50 -37.01
C ARG A 407 54.07 49.15 -36.63
N ASP A 408 55.39 49.04 -36.62
CA ASP A 408 56.09 47.79 -36.31
C ASP A 408 55.80 47.32 -34.87
N TYR A 409 55.61 48.26 -33.93
CA TYR A 409 55.17 47.94 -32.57
C TYR A 409 53.77 47.31 -32.55
N PHE A 410 52.81 47.90 -33.27
CA PHE A 410 51.45 47.36 -33.34
C PHE A 410 51.41 46.01 -34.04
N GLU A 411 52.14 45.83 -35.14
CA GLU A 411 52.23 44.54 -35.84
C GLU A 411 52.76 43.43 -34.93
N ARG A 412 53.81 43.70 -34.14
CA ARG A 412 54.30 42.74 -33.14
C ARG A 412 53.27 42.44 -32.06
N LYS A 413 52.56 43.45 -31.55
CA LYS A 413 51.53 43.24 -30.53
C LYS A 413 50.35 42.44 -31.04
N PHE A 414 49.92 42.65 -32.29
CA PHE A 414 48.90 41.85 -32.92
C PHE A 414 49.34 40.39 -33.10
N GLU A 415 50.59 40.17 -33.49
CA GLU A 415 51.14 38.81 -33.65
C GLU A 415 51.27 38.09 -32.29
N GLU A 416 51.64 38.80 -31.22
CA GLU A 416 51.62 38.25 -29.86
C GLU A 416 50.21 37.82 -29.45
N ILE A 417 49.21 38.70 -29.61
CA ILE A 417 47.81 38.39 -29.29
C ILE A 417 47.32 37.18 -30.10
N ARG A 418 47.66 37.12 -31.38
CA ARG A 418 47.30 36.00 -32.26
C ARG A 418 47.87 34.68 -31.75
N LYS A 419 49.15 34.65 -31.38
CA LYS A 419 49.81 33.44 -30.86
C LYS A 419 49.22 32.98 -29.53
N THR A 420 48.86 33.90 -28.64
CA THR A 420 48.16 33.56 -27.38
C THR A 420 46.79 32.94 -27.67
N PHE A 421 46.07 33.42 -28.68
CA PHE A 421 44.78 32.85 -29.06
C PHE A 421 44.91 31.47 -29.70
N GLU A 422 45.91 31.27 -30.57
CA GLU A 422 46.14 30.00 -31.26
C GLU A 422 46.71 28.88 -30.35
N SER A 423 47.39 29.23 -29.26
CA SER A 423 47.97 28.22 -28.35
C SER A 423 46.96 27.58 -27.40
N GLY A 424 45.76 28.14 -27.25
CA GLY A 424 44.70 27.62 -26.37
C GLY A 424 45.10 27.53 -24.89
N GLN A 425 46.22 28.16 -24.50
CA GLN A 425 46.56 28.35 -23.09
C GLN A 425 45.84 29.60 -22.58
N PRO A 426 45.07 29.50 -21.47
CA PRO A 426 44.49 30.67 -20.84
C PRO A 426 45.58 31.64 -20.35
#